data_AF-A0A9E3JXS8-F1
#
_entry.id   AF-A0A9E3JXS8-F1
#
_cell.length_a   1.000
_cell.length_b   1.000
_cell.length_c   1.000
_cell.angle_alpha   90.00
_cell.angle_beta   90.00
_cell.angle_gamma   90.00
#
_symmetry.space_group_name_H-M   'P 1'
#
loop_
_entity.id
_entity.type
_entity.pdbx_description
1 polymer ?
#
loop_
_entity_poly.entity_id
_entity_poly.type
_entity_poly.pdbx_seq_one_letter_code
_entity_poly.pdbx_strand_id
1 'polypeptide(L)'
;MIDPQRDPLAWAMLMYELDDAHEHLGNLIRDMRADEADFRIQLAHVHAHLNRAWNLRQKDDAWHDALTRTDPMQDAEYEAARAFPTDLEPIA
;
A
#
# COMPACT_ATOMS: atom_id res chain seq x y z
N MET A 1 -10.29 8.44 8.31
CA MET A 1 -10.03 7.08 7.79
C MET A 1 -11.24 6.65 7.01
N ILE A 2 -11.04 5.77 6.04
CA ILE A 2 -12.10 5.18 5.22
C ILE A 2 -13.18 4.55 6.11
N ASP A 3 -14.44 4.81 5.80
CA ASP A 3 -15.59 4.20 6.45
C ASP A 3 -16.02 2.95 5.66
N PRO A 4 -15.92 1.74 6.22
CA PRO A 4 -16.26 0.50 5.49
C PRO A 4 -17.73 0.37 5.11
N GLN A 5 -18.65 1.09 5.78
CA GLN A 5 -20.07 1.07 5.41
C GLN A 5 -20.37 2.03 4.27
N ARG A 6 -19.64 3.14 4.18
CA ARG A 6 -19.85 4.16 3.15
C ARG A 6 -19.00 3.93 1.91
N ASP A 7 -17.76 3.50 2.11
CA ASP A 7 -16.69 3.39 1.12
C ASP A 7 -16.08 1.96 1.14
N PRO A 8 -16.88 0.90 0.88
CA PRO A 8 -16.43 -0.50 1.00
C PRO A 8 -15.32 -0.90 0.03
N LEU A 9 -15.28 -0.31 -1.18
CA LEU A 9 -14.22 -0.60 -2.15
C LEU A 9 -12.88 0.01 -1.69
N ALA A 10 -12.88 1.28 -1.30
CA ALA A 10 -11.70 1.93 -0.74
C ALA A 10 -11.19 1.17 0.49
N TRP A 11 -12.11 0.68 1.33
CA TRP A 11 -11.75 -0.10 2.50
C TRP A 11 -11.09 -1.44 2.12
N ALA A 12 -11.65 -2.14 1.13
CA ALA A 12 -11.06 -3.38 0.62
C ALA A 12 -9.68 -3.13 0.01
N MET A 13 -9.50 -2.03 -0.74
CA MET A 13 -8.20 -1.65 -1.30
C MET A 13 -7.17 -1.35 -0.21
N LEU A 14 -7.55 -0.66 0.85
CA LEU A 14 -6.70 -0.45 2.02
C LEU A 14 -6.29 -1.80 2.66
N MET A 15 -7.25 -2.72 2.82
CA MET A 15 -6.97 -4.05 3.36
C MET A 15 -6.02 -4.86 2.49
N TYR A 16 -6.17 -4.81 1.15
CA TYR A 16 -5.26 -5.51 0.24
C TYR A 16 -3.81 -5.01 0.37
N GLU A 17 -3.58 -3.70 0.49
CA GLU A 17 -2.22 -3.18 0.71
C GLU A 17 -1.63 -3.71 2.03
N LEU A 18 -2.43 -3.81 3.10
CA LEU A 18 -1.96 -4.34 4.37
C LEU A 18 -1.69 -5.85 4.33
N ASP A 19 -2.55 -6.60 3.64
CA ASP A 19 -2.39 -8.06 3.45
C ASP A 19 -1.16 -8.37 2.60
N ASP A 20 -0.92 -7.65 1.51
CA ASP A 20 0.28 -7.81 0.67
C ASP A 20 1.56 -7.46 1.46
N ALA A 21 1.54 -6.39 2.26
CA ALA A 21 2.65 -6.05 3.15
C ALA A 21 2.92 -7.17 4.16
N HIS A 22 1.87 -7.77 4.73
CA HIS A 22 1.97 -8.89 5.65
C HIS A 22 2.52 -10.15 4.96
N GLU A 23 2.09 -10.44 3.73
CA GLU A 23 2.61 -11.57 2.95
C GLU A 23 4.11 -11.41 2.66
N HIS A 24 4.53 -10.25 2.14
CA HIS A 24 5.94 -9.99 1.86
C HIS A 24 6.82 -10.09 3.11
N LEU A 25 6.36 -9.54 4.24
CA LEU A 25 7.07 -9.66 5.51
C LEU A 25 7.12 -11.11 6.00
N GLY A 26 6.01 -11.85 5.88
CA GLY A 26 5.93 -13.26 6.25
C GLY A 26 6.87 -14.14 5.42
N ASN A 27 6.99 -13.86 4.12
CA ASN A 27 7.92 -14.53 3.22
C ASN A 27 9.37 -14.25 3.61
N LEU A 28 9.70 -12.99 3.90
CA LEU A 28 11.05 -12.61 4.35
C LEU A 28 11.44 -13.27 5.68
N ILE A 29 10.51 -13.41 6.62
CA ILE A 29 10.75 -14.11 7.90
C ILE A 29 10.96 -15.61 7.68
N ARG A 30 10.16 -16.23 6.81
CA ARG A 30 10.24 -17.67 6.52
C ARG A 30 11.53 -18.03 5.80
N ASP A 31 11.92 -17.18 4.85
CA ASP A 31 13.02 -17.43 3.92
C ASP A 31 14.22 -16.54 4.23
N MET A 32 14.59 -16.41 5.52
CA MET A 32 15.73 -15.61 6.00
C MET A 32 17.12 -16.09 5.51
N ARG A 33 17.15 -17.09 4.62
CA ARG A 33 18.32 -17.52 3.84
C ARG A 33 18.46 -16.77 2.50
N ALA A 34 17.52 -15.88 2.19
CA ALA A 34 17.58 -14.96 1.07
C ALA A 34 18.92 -14.21 1.05
N ASP A 35 19.45 -13.98 -0.14
CA ASP A 35 20.59 -13.09 -0.29
C ASP A 35 20.17 -11.63 -0.03
N GLU A 36 21.16 -10.75 0.11
CA GLU A 36 20.90 -9.34 0.41
C GLU A 36 20.04 -8.64 -0.67
N ALA A 37 20.08 -9.12 -1.92
CA ALA A 37 19.30 -8.53 -2.99
C ALA A 37 17.81 -8.87 -2.83
N ASP A 38 17.47 -10.13 -2.59
CA ASP A 38 16.07 -10.54 -2.34
C ASP A 38 15.53 -9.90 -1.04
N PHE A 39 16.33 -9.88 0.03
CA PHE A 39 15.97 -9.19 1.27
C PHE A 39 15.57 -7.73 1.02
N ARG A 40 16.39 -6.99 0.24
CA ARG A 40 16.11 -5.59 -0.11
C ARG A 40 14.85 -5.44 -0.95
N ILE A 41 14.61 -6.33 -1.91
CA ILE A 41 13.43 -6.30 -2.77
C ILE A 41 12.15 -6.52 -1.94
N GLN A 42 12.12 -7.56 -1.12
CA GLN A 42 10.96 -7.86 -0.27
C GLN A 42 10.69 -6.72 0.72
N LEU A 43 11.75 -6.18 1.35
CA LEU A 43 11.59 -5.06 2.27
C LEU A 43 11.10 -3.79 1.55
N ALA A 44 11.56 -3.54 0.33
CA ALA A 44 11.05 -2.44 -0.50
C ALA A 44 9.57 -2.61 -0.87
N HIS A 45 9.11 -3.84 -1.12
CA HIS A 45 7.68 -4.11 -1.31
C HIS A 45 6.87 -3.83 -0.04
N VAL A 46 7.30 -4.34 1.13
CA VAL A 46 6.65 -4.06 2.42
C VAL A 46 6.48 -2.55 2.60
N HIS A 47 7.54 -1.77 2.41
CA HIS A 47 7.45 -0.31 2.50
C HIS A 47 6.49 0.30 1.47
N ALA A 48 6.56 -0.12 0.20
CA ALA A 48 5.68 0.43 -0.83
C ALA A 48 4.18 0.21 -0.51
N HIS A 49 3.82 -0.97 -0.02
CA HIS A 49 2.45 -1.30 0.38
C HIS A 49 1.99 -0.52 1.62
N LEU A 50 2.81 -0.46 2.67
CA LEU A 50 2.50 0.34 3.86
C LEU A 50 2.37 1.84 3.53
N ASN A 51 3.22 2.33 2.63
CA ASN A 51 3.18 3.72 2.17
C ASN A 51 1.89 4.00 1.38
N ARG A 52 1.48 3.11 0.46
CA ARG A 52 0.20 3.26 -0.25
C ARG A 52 -0.98 3.21 0.70
N ALA A 53 -0.99 2.25 1.63
CA ALA A 53 -2.03 2.16 2.67
C ALA A 53 -2.17 3.47 3.44
N TRP A 54 -1.04 4.10 3.82
CA TRP A 54 -1.07 5.38 4.50
C TRP A 54 -1.50 6.53 3.59
N ASN A 55 -0.86 6.71 2.43
CA ASN A 55 -1.08 7.85 1.55
C ASN A 55 -2.48 7.87 0.94
N LEU A 56 -3.11 6.70 0.77
CA LEU A 56 -4.46 6.57 0.21
C LEU A 56 -5.56 6.39 1.26
N ARG A 57 -5.25 6.44 2.57
CA ARG A 57 -6.20 6.19 3.70
C ARG A 57 -7.45 7.08 3.80
N GLN A 58 -7.56 8.08 2.91
CA GLN A 58 -8.66 9.04 2.85
C GLN A 58 -9.35 9.07 1.47
N LYS A 59 -8.89 8.28 0.50
CA LYS A 59 -9.56 8.13 -0.80
C LYS A 59 -10.84 7.33 -0.61
N ASP A 60 -11.87 7.66 -1.38
CA ASP A 60 -13.20 7.04 -1.31
C ASP A 60 -13.43 6.08 -2.48
N ASP A 61 -14.61 5.47 -2.53
CA ASP A 61 -14.97 4.54 -3.61
C ASP A 61 -14.95 5.19 -4.99
N ALA A 62 -15.32 6.47 -5.08
CA ALA A 62 -15.29 7.21 -6.34
C ALA A 62 -13.87 7.35 -6.88
N TRP A 63 -12.88 7.48 -6.00
CA TRP A 63 -11.47 7.40 -6.39
C TRP A 63 -11.04 5.95 -6.66
N HIS A 64 -11.53 4.94 -5.94
CA HIS A 64 -11.06 3.56 -6.12
C HIS A 64 -11.76 2.75 -7.23
N ASP A 65 -12.84 3.28 -7.83
CA ASP A 65 -13.64 2.58 -8.84
C ASP A 65 -12.76 2.01 -9.97
N ALA A 66 -12.87 0.69 -10.20
CA ALA A 66 -12.12 0.01 -11.25
C ALA A 66 -12.47 0.53 -12.65
N LEU A 67 -13.65 1.15 -12.84
CA LEU A 67 -14.00 1.84 -14.08
C LEU A 67 -13.16 3.12 -14.31
N THR A 68 -12.68 3.77 -13.25
CA THR A 68 -11.85 4.98 -13.33
C THR A 68 -10.36 4.68 -13.31
N ARG A 69 -9.94 3.48 -12.87
CA ARG A 69 -8.53 3.04 -12.87
C ARG A 69 -7.88 2.87 -14.26
N THR A 70 -8.60 3.14 -15.33
CA THR A 70 -7.99 3.33 -16.67
C THR A 70 -7.61 4.79 -16.95
N ASP A 71 -7.81 5.70 -15.99
CA ASP A 71 -7.33 7.08 -16.04
C ASP A 71 -5.82 7.14 -15.71
N PRO A 72 -4.97 7.57 -16.66
CA PRO A 72 -3.53 7.69 -16.44
C PRO A 72 -3.15 8.59 -15.26
N MET A 73 -3.98 9.58 -14.91
CA MET A 73 -3.72 10.44 -13.75
C MET A 73 -3.88 9.68 -12.43
N GLN A 74 -4.90 8.84 -12.35
CA GLN A 74 -5.16 8.02 -11.17
C GLN A 74 -4.08 6.96 -10.99
N ASP A 75 -3.67 6.30 -12.06
CA ASP A 75 -2.55 5.35 -12.03
C ASP A 75 -1.26 6.03 -11.58
N ALA A 76 -0.98 7.24 -12.07
CA ALA A 76 0.17 8.02 -11.63
C ALA A 76 0.11 8.38 -10.14
N GLU A 77 -1.07 8.74 -9.63
CA GLU A 77 -1.27 9.01 -8.20
C GLU A 77 -1.10 7.73 -7.36
N TYR A 78 -1.62 6.59 -7.81
CA TYR A 78 -1.47 5.31 -7.13
C TYR A 78 -0.01 4.84 -7.07
N GLU A 79 0.76 5.00 -8.16
CA GLU A 79 2.19 4.70 -8.17
C GLU A 79 2.99 5.69 -7.29
N ALA A 80 2.65 6.97 -7.31
CA ALA A 80 3.29 7.98 -6.46
C ALA A 80 3.08 7.71 -4.97
N ALA A 81 1.93 7.12 -4.60
CA ALA A 81 1.59 6.79 -3.22
C ALA A 81 2.50 5.72 -2.58
N ARG A 82 3.41 5.09 -3.35
CA ARG A 82 4.45 4.19 -2.81
C ARG A 82 5.58 4.92 -2.09
N ALA A 83 5.70 6.24 -2.28
CA ALA A 83 6.72 7.05 -1.63
C ALA A 83 6.50 7.16 -0.12
N PHE A 84 7.58 7.35 0.65
CA PHE A 84 7.48 7.53 2.10
C PHE A 84 6.54 8.69 2.43
N PRO A 85 5.62 8.50 3.40
CA PRO A 85 4.75 9.57 3.86
C PRO A 85 5.54 10.78 4.35
N THR A 86 5.06 11.97 4.01
CA THR A 86 5.67 13.24 4.42
C THR A 86 4.98 13.85 5.64
N ASP A 87 3.86 13.25 6.08
CA ASP A 87 3.01 13.69 7.18
C ASP A 87 3.03 12.74 8.40
N LEU A 88 3.97 11.79 8.43
CA LEU A 88 4.24 10.93 9.59
C LEU A 88 5.47 11.42 10.35
N GLU A 89 5.27 11.80 11.61
CA GLU A 89 6.38 12.10 12.52
C GLU A 89 7.06 10.81 13.00
N PRO A 90 8.40 10.75 13.02
CA PRO A 90 9.12 9.63 13.62
C PRO A 90 8.76 9.47 15.11
N ILE A 91 8.57 8.23 15.55
CA ILE A 91 8.46 7.91 16.97
C ILE A 91 9.87 7.95 17.57
N ALA A 92 10.05 8.75 18.63
CA ALA A 92 11.30 8.89 19.38
C ALA A 92 11.50 7.77 20.42
#